data_AF-A0A399WYL7-F1
#
_entry.id   AF-A0A399WYL7-F1
#
_cell.length_a   1.000
_cell.length_b   1.000
_cell.length_c   1.000
_cell.angle_alpha   90.00
_cell.angle_beta   90.00
_cell.angle_gamma   90.00
#
_symmetry.space_group_name_H-M   'P 1'
#
loop_
_entity.id
_entity.type
_entity.pdbx_description
1 polymer ?
#
loop_
_entity_poly.entity_id
_entity_poly.type
_entity_poly.pdbx_seq_one_letter_code
_entity_poly.pdbx_strand_id
1 'polypeptide(L)'
;MTDALTQPLLGLGETFPEVLFVLHHPASGKYGCYLHDGVHGLACFSTQNGAFRFAEWIDLAGMACLEVNFDEARDIAKARPLPVVAVMLLDNLESPLIHFVR
;
A
#
# COMPACT_ATOMS: atom_id res chain seq x y z
N MET A 1 15.05 -13.44 36.09
CA MET A 1 14.74 -13.95 34.74
C MET A 1 13.63 -13.08 34.20
N THR A 2 13.97 -12.14 33.35
CA THR A 2 13.05 -11.13 32.83
C THR A 2 12.48 -11.68 31.53
N ASP A 3 11.19 -12.01 31.55
CA ASP A 3 10.44 -12.49 30.38
C ASP A 3 10.56 -11.48 29.24
N ALA A 4 11.26 -11.87 28.17
CA ALA A 4 11.45 -11.04 26.98
C ALA A 4 10.20 -11.00 26.07
N LEU A 5 9.10 -11.66 26.46
CA LEU A 5 7.91 -11.85 25.63
C LEU A 5 6.78 -10.83 25.89
N THR A 6 6.95 -9.89 26.82
CA THR A 6 5.91 -8.92 27.22
C THR A 6 6.37 -7.47 27.09
N GLN A 7 7.29 -7.18 26.17
CA GLN A 7 7.52 -5.79 25.74
C GLN A 7 6.66 -5.50 24.51
N PRO A 8 5.73 -4.52 24.55
CA PRO A 8 5.03 -4.09 23.36
C PRO A 8 6.06 -3.52 22.38
N LEU A 9 6.25 -4.19 21.24
CA LEU A 9 7.04 -3.65 20.15
C LEU A 9 6.32 -2.38 19.66
N LEU A 10 6.94 -1.22 19.84
CA LEU A 10 6.50 0.02 19.19
C LEU A 10 6.35 -0.27 17.69
N GLY A 11 5.14 -0.15 17.14
CA GLY A 11 4.84 -0.42 15.72
C GLY A 11 3.96 -1.64 15.43
N LEU A 12 3.58 -2.45 16.42
CA LEU A 12 2.60 -3.55 16.24
C LEU A 12 1.13 -3.10 16.26
N GLY A 13 0.85 -1.80 16.45
CA GLY A 13 -0.52 -1.30 16.58
C GLY A 13 -1.26 -1.08 15.26
N GLU A 14 -0.53 -0.83 14.18
CA GLU A 14 -1.12 -0.58 12.86
C GLU A 14 -0.98 -1.84 12.02
N THR A 15 -2.00 -2.69 12.13
CA THR A 15 -2.14 -3.85 11.27
C THR A 15 -2.65 -3.41 9.91
N PHE A 16 -2.06 -3.93 8.83
CA PHE A 16 -2.65 -3.76 7.50
C PHE A 16 -4.08 -4.30 7.49
N PRO A 17 -5.05 -3.53 6.96
CA PRO A 17 -6.41 -4.02 6.76
C PRO A 17 -6.43 -5.30 5.91
N GLU A 18 -7.36 -6.20 6.20
CA GLU A 18 -7.57 -7.41 5.38
C GLU A 18 -8.01 -7.05 3.96
N VAL A 19 -8.81 -6.00 3.82
CA VAL A 19 -9.33 -5.48 2.56
C VAL A 19 -8.66 -4.14 2.27
N LEU A 20 -8.07 -4.04 1.08
CA LEU A 20 -7.37 -2.88 0.58
C LEU A 20 -7.92 -2.47 -0.77
N PHE A 21 -7.76 -1.18 -1.07
CA PHE A 21 -8.11 -0.61 -2.36
C PHE A 21 -6.83 -0.17 -3.05
N VAL A 22 -6.64 -0.58 -4.30
CA VAL A 22 -5.51 -0.18 -5.14
C VAL A 22 -6.02 0.49 -6.41
N LEU A 23 -5.21 1.37 -6.98
CA LEU A 23 -5.50 1.97 -8.27
C LEU A 23 -4.90 1.14 -9.39
N HIS A 24 -5.72 0.77 -10.38
CA HIS A 24 -5.32 -0.03 -11.52
C HIS A 24 -5.82 0.60 -12.82
N HIS A 25 -4.94 0.75 -13.82
CA HIS A 25 -5.29 1.28 -15.14
C HIS A 25 -5.63 0.11 -16.08
N PRO A 26 -6.92 -0.16 -16.38
CA PRO A 26 -7.31 -1.39 -17.07
C PRO A 26 -6.71 -1.54 -18.46
N ALA A 27 -6.50 -0.43 -19.17
CA ALA A 27 -5.99 -0.46 -20.55
C ALA A 27 -4.47 -0.72 -20.64
N SER A 28 -3.70 -0.48 -19.57
CA SER A 28 -2.24 -0.65 -19.61
C SER A 28 -1.69 -1.64 -18.58
N GLY A 29 -2.54 -2.16 -17.68
CA GLY A 29 -2.12 -3.07 -16.61
C GLY A 29 -1.25 -2.40 -15.54
N LYS A 30 -1.21 -1.06 -15.50
CA LYS A 30 -0.39 -0.30 -14.55
C LYS A 30 -1.13 -0.15 -13.23
N TYR A 31 -0.37 -0.08 -12.14
CA TYR A 31 -0.88 0.15 -10.81
C TYR A 31 -0.37 1.48 -10.24
N GLY A 32 -1.15 2.08 -9.35
CA GLY A 32 -0.75 3.25 -8.58
C GLY A 32 0.43 2.89 -7.70
N CYS A 33 1.52 3.64 -7.81
CA CYS A 33 2.69 3.50 -6.97
C CYS A 33 3.00 4.83 -6.31
N TYR A 34 3.66 4.79 -5.16
CA TYR A 34 4.08 5.99 -4.44
C TYR A 34 5.52 5.85 -3.96
N LEU A 35 6.20 6.99 -3.88
CA LEU A 35 7.55 7.12 -3.36
C LEU A 35 7.49 7.90 -2.05
N HIS A 36 7.82 7.23 -0.94
CA HIS A 36 7.92 7.86 0.38
C HIS A 36 9.28 7.53 0.99
N ASP A 37 10.05 8.55 1.38
CA ASP A 37 11.37 8.43 1.99
C ASP A 37 12.34 7.46 1.27
N GLY A 38 12.34 7.51 -0.06
CA GLY A 38 13.20 6.66 -0.90
C GLY A 38 12.67 5.24 -1.13
N VAL A 39 11.57 4.84 -0.50
CA VAL A 39 10.92 3.54 -0.70
C VAL A 39 9.86 3.66 -1.78
N HIS A 40 9.93 2.79 -2.79
CA HIS A 40 8.90 2.70 -3.82
C HIS A 40 7.94 1.56 -3.46
N GLY A 41 6.65 1.86 -3.40
CA GLY A 41 5.64 0.87 -3.05
C GLY A 41 4.38 0.98 -3.89
N LEU A 42 3.63 -0.13 -3.91
CA LEU A 42 2.25 -0.15 -4.39
C LEU A 42 1.40 0.71 -3.45
N ALA A 43 0.64 1.65 -4.02
CA ALA A 43 -0.26 2.51 -3.28
C ALA A 43 -1.54 1.75 -2.93
N CYS A 44 -1.80 1.58 -1.64
CA CYS A 44 -2.98 0.92 -1.08
C CYS A 44 -3.72 1.87 -0.13
N PHE A 45 -5.01 1.67 0.01
CA PHE A 45 -5.89 2.48 0.86
C PHE A 45 -6.84 1.57 1.63
N SER A 46 -7.24 1.93 2.84
CA SER A 46 -8.27 1.18 3.59
C SER A 46 -9.68 1.43 3.07
N THR A 47 -9.87 2.51 2.30
CA THR A 47 -11.17 2.87 1.74
C THR A 47 -11.07 3.21 0.25
N GLN A 48 -12.12 2.85 -0.48
CA GLN A 48 -12.27 3.20 -1.90
C GLN A 48 -12.19 4.72 -2.13
N ASN A 49 -12.77 5.51 -1.22
CA ASN A 49 -12.75 6.97 -1.29
C ASN A 49 -11.32 7.54 -1.14
N GLY A 50 -10.49 6.93 -0.28
CA GLY A 50 -9.07 7.28 -0.17
C GLY A 50 -8.32 7.08 -1.49
N ALA A 51 -8.57 5.95 -2.15
CA ALA A 51 -7.98 5.65 -3.46
C ALA A 51 -8.38 6.67 -4.53
N PHE A 52 -9.66 7.05 -4.61
CA PHE A 52 -10.12 8.05 -5.58
C PHE A 52 -9.54 9.43 -5.31
N ARG A 53 -9.50 9.88 -4.06
CA ARG A 53 -8.87 11.16 -3.70
C ARG A 53 -7.40 11.21 -4.09
N PHE A 54 -6.68 10.11 -3.89
CA PHE A 54 -5.30 10.00 -4.34
C PHE A 54 -5.21 10.06 -5.87
N ALA A 55 -6.05 9.30 -6.60
CA ALA A 55 -6.07 9.35 -8.07
C ALA A 55 -6.32 10.77 -8.60
N GLU A 56 -7.22 11.53 -7.99
CA GLU A 56 -7.49 12.94 -8.32
C GLU A 56 -6.28 13.84 -7.99
N TRP A 57 -5.64 13.64 -6.83
CA TRP A 57 -4.50 14.45 -6.39
C TRP A 57 -3.29 14.36 -7.33
N ILE A 58 -3.03 13.18 -7.89
CA ILE A 58 -1.90 12.95 -8.81
C ILE A 58 -2.32 12.87 -10.29
N ASP A 59 -3.55 13.29 -10.62
CA ASP A 59 -4.09 13.35 -11.99
C ASP A 59 -3.96 12.02 -12.76
N LEU A 60 -4.27 10.90 -12.08
CA LEU A 60 -4.27 9.58 -12.69
C LEU A 60 -5.61 9.27 -13.38
N ALA A 61 -5.91 10.03 -14.43
CA ALA A 61 -7.09 9.82 -15.24
C ALA A 61 -7.17 8.38 -15.79
N GLY A 62 -8.35 7.77 -15.71
CA GLY A 62 -8.60 6.42 -16.23
C GLY A 62 -8.22 5.27 -15.29
N MET A 63 -7.78 5.58 -14.06
CA MET A 63 -7.60 4.56 -13.03
C MET A 63 -8.94 4.05 -12.51
N ALA A 64 -9.06 2.73 -12.39
CA ALA A 64 -10.13 2.06 -11.67
C ALA A 64 -9.65 1.72 -10.24
N CYS A 65 -10.57 1.76 -9.29
CA CYS A 65 -10.32 1.26 -7.96
C CYS A 65 -10.59 -0.25 -7.94
N LEU A 66 -9.62 -1.03 -7.46
CA LEU A 66 -9.70 -2.48 -7.33
C LEU A 66 -9.61 -2.84 -5.86
N GLU A 67 -10.63 -3.54 -5.36
CA GLU A 67 -10.62 -4.16 -4.04
C GLU A 67 -9.80 -5.44 -4.09
N VAL A 68 -8.83 -5.58 -3.19
CA VAL A 68 -7.94 -6.72 -3.06
C VAL A 68 -7.74 -7.04 -1.58
N ASN A 69 -7.39 -8.28 -1.26
CA ASN A 69 -6.90 -8.58 0.08
C ASN A 69 -5.43 -8.22 0.26
N PHE A 70 -4.93 -8.24 1.49
CA PHE A 70 -3.54 -7.91 1.79
C PHE A 70 -2.52 -8.80 1.06
N ASP A 71 -2.77 -10.11 0.96
CA ASP A 71 -1.85 -11.02 0.27
C ASP A 71 -1.84 -10.78 -1.25
N GLU A 72 -3.00 -10.50 -1.86
CA GLU A 72 -3.10 -10.09 -3.26
C GLU A 72 -2.35 -8.78 -3.53
N ALA A 73 -2.45 -7.79 -2.63
CA ALA A 73 -1.69 -6.54 -2.75
C ALA A 73 -0.17 -6.81 -2.72
N ARG A 74 0.28 -7.74 -1.87
CA ARG A 74 1.69 -8.15 -1.80
C ARG A 74 2.13 -8.83 -3.08
N ASP A 75 1.31 -9.72 -3.63
CA ASP A 75 1.62 -10.43 -4.87
C ASP A 75 1.65 -9.47 -6.08
N ILE A 76 0.74 -8.48 -6.13
CA ILE A 76 0.77 -7.41 -7.13
C ILE A 76 2.09 -6.65 -7.04
N ALA A 77 2.51 -6.25 -5.85
CA ALA A 77 3.74 -5.50 -5.62
C ALA A 77 4.99 -6.31 -6.04
N LYS A 78 5.07 -7.59 -5.68
CA LYS A 78 6.18 -8.49 -6.09
C LYS A 78 6.25 -8.73 -7.59
N ALA A 79 5.10 -8.78 -8.26
CA ALA A 79 5.03 -8.99 -9.70
C ALA A 79 5.43 -7.75 -10.51
N ARG A 80 5.65 -6.58 -9.87
CA ARG A 80 6.08 -5.38 -10.57
C ARG A 80 7.59 -5.36 -10.77
N PRO A 81 8.09 -4.82 -11.90
CA PRO A 81 9.51 -4.59 -12.07
C PRO A 81 10.02 -3.60 -11.01
N LEU A 82 11.33 -3.70 -10.70
CA LEU A 82 12.03 -2.70 -9.87
C LEU A 82 11.68 -1.28 -10.36
N PRO A 83 11.44 -0.32 -9.45
CA PRO A 83 11.91 -0.29 -8.06
C PRO A 83 10.88 -0.68 -6.98
N VAL A 84 9.70 -1.20 -7.31
CA VAL A 84 8.65 -1.49 -6.31
C VAL A 84 9.12 -2.58 -5.34
N VAL A 85 9.20 -2.25 -4.05
CA VAL A 85 9.71 -3.16 -2.98
C VAL A 85 8.77 -3.23 -1.77
N ALA A 86 7.62 -2.57 -1.81
CA ALA A 86 6.69 -2.52 -0.69
C ALA A 86 5.23 -2.40 -1.12
N VAL A 87 4.34 -2.72 -0.19
CA VAL A 87 2.93 -2.30 -0.15
C VAL A 87 2.86 -1.13 0.84
N MET A 88 2.24 -0.02 0.45
CA MET A 88 2.13 1.19 1.27
C MET A 88 0.68 1.55 1.51
N LEU A 89 0.24 1.60 2.76
CA LEU A 89 -1.06 2.15 3.13
C LEU A 89 -0.93 3.68 3.21
N LEU A 90 -1.63 4.37 2.31
CA LEU A 90 -1.51 5.82 2.10
C LEU A 90 -2.70 6.61 2.64
N ASP A 91 -3.41 6.06 3.63
CA ASP A 91 -4.51 6.78 4.30
C ASP A 91 -4.00 8.04 5.03
N ASN A 92 -2.73 8.02 5.46
CA ASN A 92 -1.98 9.18 5.92
C ASN A 92 -0.68 9.31 5.09
N LEU A 93 -0.60 10.32 4.22
CA LEU A 93 0.57 10.53 3.35
C LEU A 93 1.82 11.01 4.09
N GLU A 94 1.67 11.61 5.29
CA GLU A 94 2.80 12.08 6.10
C GLU A 94 3.46 10.94 6.87
N SER A 95 2.72 9.86 7.14
CA SER A 95 3.19 8.71 7.89
C SER A 95 2.52 7.44 7.35
N PRO A 96 2.86 7.00 6.12
CA PRO A 96 2.27 5.82 5.54
C PRO A 96 2.77 4.56 6.22
N LEU A 97 1.90 3.56 6.32
CA LEU A 97 2.29 2.24 6.82
C LEU A 97 2.95 1.46 5.68
N ILE A 98 4.19 1.02 5.89
CA ILE A 98 4.99 0.36 4.85
C ILE A 98 5.19 -1.12 5.20
N HIS A 99 4.78 -2.00 4.28
CA HIS A 99 5.08 -3.42 4.34
C HIS A 99 6.00 -3.83 3.18
N PHE A 100 7.24 -4.18 3.49
CA PHE A 100 8.20 -4.63 2.50
C PHE A 100 7.83 -6.00 1.93
N VAL A 101 7.92 -6.13 0.61
CA VAL A 101 7.72 -7.39 -0.09
C VAL A 101 9.04 -7.87 -0.68
N ARG A 102 9.38 -9.14 -0.42
CA ARG A 102 10.53 -9.85 -1.00
C ARG A 102 10.05 -10.87 -2.03
#